data_AF-A0A2E3DLN4-F1
#
_entry.id   AF-A0A2E3DLN4-F1
#
_cell.length_a   1.000
_cell.length_b   1.000
_cell.length_c   1.000
_cell.angle_alpha   90.00
_cell.angle_beta   90.00
_cell.angle_gamma   90.00
#
_symmetry.space_group_name_H-M   'P 1'
#
loop_
_entity.id
_entity.type
_entity.pdbx_description
1 polymer ?
#
loop_
_entity_poly.entity_id
_entity_poly.type
_entity_poly.pdbx_seq_one_letter_code
_entity_poly.pdbx_strand_id
1 'polypeptide(L)'
;MYKVIPLVFLTACLIPINSQSNDKTDDWGKLSRKKAEFYAASDVPKSHVELTKRWYEVASREWGNYGPLEFWIVGSDVEAAKQLDDQYCRIRKQKDPSIDAKGCKNRSHNFERYAKEGNAGLNTQRNEHSGWSGFIVTMASKNPGPHEEDYKSVTLHEYFHVYQHAHIFSKNREERDSRTGKNPWWIEGGAEYMAQLLYSRQPGVPADYLEVKMAQKLRSLEQLQEGESIRDIQYGRRGSIAYDLGAWFVAFVIDKSSEDAFRIGFFQELDRLGFEASFERNFGSTSEQMLKEFHENFLQQPKAEMLKILAK
;
A
#
# COMPACT_ATOMS: atom_id res chain seq x y z
N MET A 1 44.86 14.14 74.88
CA MET A 1 43.70 14.69 74.16
C MET A 1 43.95 14.61 72.67
N TYR A 2 43.45 13.58 72.01
CA TYR A 2 43.35 13.49 70.55
C TYR A 2 42.00 12.87 70.22
N LYS A 3 41.12 13.68 69.61
CA LYS A 3 39.83 13.26 69.05
C LYS A 3 40.11 12.46 67.79
N VAL A 4 39.69 11.19 67.75
CA VAL A 4 39.62 10.43 66.50
C VAL A 4 38.22 10.62 65.93
N ILE A 5 38.17 11.22 64.74
CA ILE A 5 36.97 11.52 63.96
C ILE A 5 36.57 10.23 63.21
N PRO A 6 35.29 9.83 63.15
CA PRO A 6 34.88 8.67 62.36
C PRO A 6 34.93 9.00 60.86
N LEU A 7 35.53 8.09 60.11
CA LEU A 7 35.63 8.13 58.64
C LEU A 7 34.24 7.82 58.05
N VAL A 8 33.59 8.83 57.46
CA VAL A 8 32.35 8.64 56.69
C VAL A 8 32.74 8.13 55.30
N PHE A 9 32.40 6.89 54.98
CA PHE A 9 32.44 6.38 53.61
C PHE A 9 31.28 6.98 52.81
N LEU A 10 31.58 7.95 51.94
CA LEU A 10 30.69 8.35 50.86
C LEU A 10 30.84 7.33 49.72
N THR A 11 29.97 6.32 49.68
CA THR A 11 29.76 5.54 48.45
C THR A 11 28.96 6.39 47.48
N ALA A 12 29.64 6.95 46.48
CA ALA A 12 29.01 7.62 45.35
C ALA A 12 28.10 6.63 44.61
N CYS A 13 26.79 6.82 44.75
CA CYS A 13 25.80 6.09 43.97
C CYS A 13 25.90 6.61 42.53
N LEU A 14 26.53 5.83 41.65
CA LEU A 14 26.53 6.07 40.21
C LEU A 14 25.09 5.92 39.71
N ILE A 15 24.38 7.04 39.58
CA ILE A 15 23.12 7.10 38.84
C ILE A 15 23.49 6.77 37.38
N PRO A 16 22.93 5.71 36.78
CA PRO A 16 23.13 5.49 35.36
C PRO A 16 22.52 6.69 34.64
N ILE A 17 23.36 7.38 33.85
CA ILE A 17 22.90 8.40 32.91
C ILE A 17 21.99 7.65 31.94
N ASN A 18 20.68 7.77 32.20
CA ASN A 18 19.65 7.30 31.32
C ASN A 18 19.89 8.04 30.00
N SER A 19 20.38 7.32 28.98
CA SER A 19 20.49 7.87 27.64
C SER A 19 19.08 8.28 27.25
N GLN A 20 18.81 9.58 27.22
CA GLN A 20 17.60 10.10 26.61
C GLN A 20 17.58 9.55 25.19
N SER A 21 16.71 8.56 24.96
CA SER A 21 16.30 8.23 23.61
C SER A 21 15.79 9.52 23.02
N ASN A 22 16.46 10.00 21.98
CA ASN A 22 15.92 11.02 21.10
C ASN A 22 14.67 10.41 20.47
N ASP A 23 13.56 10.44 21.20
CA ASP A 23 12.28 9.95 20.76
C ASP A 23 11.77 10.96 19.75
N LYS A 24 12.29 10.85 18.51
CA LYS A 24 11.68 11.50 17.37
C LYS A 24 10.25 11.01 17.35
N THR A 25 9.32 11.90 17.66
CA THR A 25 7.88 11.62 17.60
C THR A 25 7.57 10.91 16.30
N ASP A 26 7.10 9.68 16.41
CA ASP A 26 6.73 8.85 15.26
C ASP A 26 5.46 9.44 14.65
N ASP A 27 5.62 10.19 13.55
CA ASP A 27 4.52 10.87 12.85
C ASP A 27 3.81 9.95 11.83
N TRP A 28 4.00 8.63 11.94
CA TRP A 28 3.32 7.67 11.09
C TRP A 28 1.79 7.81 11.16
N GLY A 29 1.13 7.63 10.01
CA GLY A 29 -0.32 7.78 9.89
C GLY A 29 -0.84 9.22 9.98
N LYS A 30 0.03 10.24 10.12
CA LYS A 30 -0.36 11.64 10.03
C LYS A 30 -0.21 12.16 8.61
N LEU A 31 -1.06 13.13 8.26
CA LEU A 31 -0.91 13.87 7.00
C LEU A 31 0.41 14.64 6.97
N SER A 32 1.19 14.39 5.93
CA SER A 32 2.47 15.03 5.67
C SER A 32 2.29 16.32 4.87
N ARG A 33 3.03 17.36 5.24
CA ARG A 33 3.19 18.57 4.40
C ARG A 33 4.30 18.43 3.35
N LYS A 34 5.15 17.40 3.48
CA LYS A 34 6.22 17.12 2.51
C LYS A 34 5.63 16.38 1.32
N LYS A 35 5.90 16.88 0.11
CA LYS A 35 5.59 16.17 -1.13
C LYS A 35 6.46 14.92 -1.28
N ALA A 36 6.00 13.98 -2.10
CA ALA A 36 6.78 12.79 -2.46
C ALA A 36 8.08 13.17 -3.20
N GLU A 37 9.13 12.37 -2.98
CA GLU A 37 10.38 12.44 -3.74
C GLU A 37 10.25 11.59 -5.01
N PHE A 38 10.89 12.01 -6.12
CA PHE A 38 10.83 11.29 -7.40
C PHE A 38 12.23 11.03 -7.92
N TYR A 39 12.52 9.77 -8.21
CA TYR A 39 13.77 9.29 -8.79
C TYR A 39 13.43 8.50 -10.06
N ALA A 40 14.22 8.67 -11.11
CA ALA A 40 13.94 8.03 -12.39
C ALA A 40 15.24 7.55 -13.05
N ALA A 41 15.17 6.42 -13.76
CA ALA A 41 16.26 5.94 -14.61
C ALA A 41 16.54 6.94 -15.75
N SER A 42 17.76 6.94 -16.28
CA SER A 42 18.22 7.93 -17.27
C SER A 42 17.50 7.87 -18.61
N ASP A 43 16.88 6.73 -18.93
CA ASP A 43 16.06 6.50 -20.12
C ASP A 43 14.58 6.90 -19.94
N VAL A 44 14.16 7.27 -18.73
CA VAL A 44 12.80 7.74 -18.45
C VAL A 44 12.65 9.20 -18.88
N PRO A 45 11.76 9.53 -19.84
CA PRO A 45 11.57 10.90 -20.28
C PRO A 45 10.90 11.74 -19.18
N LYS A 46 11.22 13.05 -19.14
CA LYS A 46 10.63 13.98 -18.15
C LYS A 46 9.10 13.95 -18.15
N SER A 47 8.46 13.80 -19.31
CA SER A 47 7.00 13.72 -19.45
C SER A 47 6.40 12.55 -18.66
N HIS A 48 7.12 11.43 -18.55
CA HIS A 48 6.68 10.28 -17.77
C HIS A 48 6.77 10.59 -16.26
N VAL A 49 7.88 11.19 -15.81
CA VAL A 49 8.01 11.63 -14.40
C VAL A 49 6.89 12.60 -14.02
N GLU A 50 6.57 13.56 -14.89
CA GLU A 50 5.48 14.51 -14.66
C GLU A 50 4.09 13.86 -14.70
N LEU A 51 3.90 12.82 -15.51
CA LEU A 51 2.67 12.02 -15.51
C LEU A 51 2.49 11.31 -14.16
N THR A 52 3.52 10.64 -13.64
CA THR A 52 3.46 9.96 -12.34
C THR A 52 3.20 10.96 -11.22
N LYS A 53 3.88 12.12 -11.23
CA LYS A 53 3.63 13.22 -10.27
C LYS A 53 2.18 13.69 -10.30
N ARG A 54 1.60 13.89 -11.48
CA ARG A 54 0.21 14.31 -11.63
C ARG A 54 -0.75 13.32 -10.98
N TRP A 55 -0.57 12.02 -11.20
CA TRP A 55 -1.46 11.00 -10.63
C TRP A 55 -1.24 10.80 -9.12
N TYR A 56 -0.02 10.94 -8.63
CA TYR A 56 0.25 11.10 -7.20
C TYR A 56 -0.49 12.31 -6.60
N GLU A 57 -0.48 13.47 -7.27
CA GLU A 57 -1.16 14.67 -6.78
C GLU A 57 -2.69 14.53 -6.78
N VAL A 58 -3.26 13.72 -7.69
CA VAL A 58 -4.68 13.35 -7.66
C VAL A 58 -4.96 12.46 -6.44
N ALA A 59 -4.20 11.37 -6.27
CA ALA A 59 -4.39 10.43 -5.17
C ALA A 59 -4.20 11.06 -3.79
N SER A 60 -3.12 11.84 -3.61
CA SER A 60 -2.81 12.50 -2.33
C SER A 60 -3.80 13.59 -1.96
N ARG A 61 -4.49 14.19 -2.93
CA ARG A 61 -5.57 15.14 -2.67
C ARG A 61 -6.84 14.44 -2.20
N GLU A 62 -7.17 13.32 -2.83
CA GLU A 62 -8.38 12.56 -2.52
C GLU A 62 -8.27 11.81 -1.19
N TRP A 63 -7.16 11.11 -0.99
CA TRP A 63 -6.99 10.19 0.14
C TRP A 63 -6.10 10.75 1.24
N GLY A 64 -5.52 11.92 1.04
CA GLY A 64 -4.57 12.54 1.97
C GLY A 64 -3.12 12.21 1.63
N ASN A 65 -2.23 13.16 1.90
CA ASN A 65 -0.79 13.04 1.64
C ASN A 65 -0.07 12.34 2.79
N TYR A 66 0.35 11.09 2.61
CA TYR A 66 1.10 10.32 3.62
C TYR A 66 2.56 10.15 3.21
N GLY A 67 3.46 10.12 4.18
CA GLY A 67 4.89 9.98 3.91
C GLY A 67 5.73 9.79 5.17
N PRO A 68 7.07 9.75 5.04
CA PRO A 68 7.85 10.00 3.81
C PRO A 68 7.52 9.03 2.66
N LEU A 69 7.37 9.56 1.43
CA LEU A 69 7.01 8.79 0.24
C LEU A 69 8.00 9.07 -0.90
N GLU A 70 8.41 8.01 -1.58
CA GLU A 70 9.32 8.06 -2.72
C GLU A 70 8.73 7.28 -3.90
N PHE A 71 8.81 7.85 -5.09
CA PHE A 71 8.56 7.17 -6.36
C PHE A 71 9.88 6.90 -7.06
N TRP A 72 10.05 5.65 -7.48
CA TRP A 72 11.18 5.15 -8.26
C TRP A 72 10.67 4.68 -9.62
N ILE A 73 10.94 5.48 -10.66
CA ILE A 73 10.42 5.27 -12.01
C ILE A 73 11.49 4.57 -12.84
N VAL A 74 11.18 3.36 -13.30
CA VAL A 74 12.10 2.49 -14.00
C VAL A 74 11.76 2.50 -15.49
N GLY A 75 12.75 2.77 -16.34
CA GLY A 75 12.63 2.69 -17.79
C GLY A 75 12.61 1.25 -18.31
N SER A 76 12.97 1.08 -19.57
CA SER A 76 13.15 -0.24 -20.20
C SER A 76 14.62 -0.63 -20.39
N ASP A 77 15.54 0.33 -20.25
CA ASP A 77 16.97 0.08 -20.32
C ASP A 77 17.49 -0.55 -19.02
N VAL A 78 18.04 -1.76 -19.15
CA VAL A 78 18.55 -2.54 -18.02
C VAL A 78 19.77 -1.89 -17.35
N GLU A 79 20.64 -1.25 -18.12
CA GLU A 79 21.84 -0.59 -17.57
C GLU A 79 21.47 0.71 -16.85
N ALA A 80 20.51 1.48 -17.39
CA ALA A 80 19.94 2.63 -16.69
C ALA A 80 19.26 2.21 -15.37
N ALA A 81 18.55 1.08 -15.37
CA ALA A 81 17.94 0.52 -14.16
C ALA A 81 18.99 0.11 -13.11
N LYS A 82 20.11 -0.50 -13.52
CA LYS A 82 21.25 -0.80 -12.61
C LYS A 82 21.88 0.46 -12.02
N GLN A 83 22.00 1.54 -12.79
CA GLN A 83 22.48 2.82 -12.27
C GLN A 83 21.50 3.43 -11.26
N LEU A 84 20.20 3.28 -11.49
CA LEU A 84 19.16 3.67 -10.55
C LEU A 84 19.21 2.82 -9.27
N ASP A 85 19.53 1.52 -9.37
CA ASP A 85 19.75 0.63 -8.21
C ASP A 85 20.92 1.12 -7.33
N ASP A 86 22.01 1.54 -7.96
CA ASP A 86 23.15 2.11 -7.25
C ASP A 86 22.77 3.41 -6.52
N GLN A 87 21.94 4.25 -7.13
CA GLN A 87 21.40 5.45 -6.47
C GLN A 87 20.49 5.08 -5.30
N TYR A 88 19.59 4.12 -5.47
CA TYR A 88 18.72 3.61 -4.42
C TYR A 88 19.51 3.18 -3.18
N CYS A 89 20.55 2.38 -3.37
CA CYS A 89 21.36 1.90 -2.26
C CYS A 89 22.16 3.00 -1.57
N ARG A 90 22.65 4.01 -2.32
CA ARG A 90 23.27 5.20 -1.71
C ARG A 90 22.29 5.95 -0.80
N ILE A 91 21.06 6.17 -1.27
CA ILE A 91 20.03 6.87 -0.48
C ILE A 91 19.61 6.03 0.73
N ARG A 92 19.42 4.72 0.56
CA ARG A 92 19.14 3.81 1.69
C ARG A 92 20.21 3.92 2.77
N LYS A 93 21.49 3.87 2.39
CA LYS A 93 22.63 4.00 3.33
C LYS A 93 22.68 5.37 4.02
N GLN A 94 22.28 6.44 3.34
CA GLN A 94 22.18 7.77 3.94
C GLN A 94 21.04 7.87 4.96
N LYS A 95 19.88 7.28 4.65
CA LYS A 95 18.70 7.31 5.52
C LYS A 95 18.84 6.34 6.71
N ASP A 96 19.52 5.22 6.50
CA ASP A 96 19.81 4.22 7.53
C ASP A 96 21.26 3.70 7.35
N PRO A 97 22.23 4.24 8.12
CA PRO A 97 23.63 3.82 8.05
C PRO A 97 23.87 2.35 8.39
N SER A 98 22.90 1.65 8.99
CA SER A 98 23.03 0.21 9.29
C SER A 98 22.86 -0.68 8.05
N ILE A 99 22.27 -0.16 6.97
CA ILE A 99 22.01 -0.94 5.75
C ILE A 99 23.32 -1.44 5.13
N ASP A 100 23.38 -2.73 4.84
CA ASP A 100 24.47 -3.31 4.06
C ASP A 100 24.32 -2.94 2.58
N ALA A 101 25.34 -2.26 2.05
CA ALA A 101 25.36 -1.85 0.66
C ALA A 101 25.39 -3.05 -0.31
N LYS A 102 26.05 -4.15 0.07
CA LYS A 102 26.13 -5.35 -0.78
C LYS A 102 24.79 -6.08 -0.82
N GLY A 103 24.15 -6.28 0.34
CA GLY A 103 22.80 -6.82 0.45
C GLY A 103 21.76 -5.98 -0.28
N CYS A 104 21.86 -4.64 -0.22
CA CYS A 104 20.94 -3.75 -0.93
C CYS A 104 20.93 -3.96 -2.46
N LYS A 105 22.10 -4.19 -3.07
CA LYS A 105 22.20 -4.44 -4.52
C LYS A 105 21.60 -5.77 -4.95
N ASN A 106 21.63 -6.78 -4.06
CA ASN A 106 21.17 -8.15 -4.35
C ASN A 106 19.72 -8.42 -3.89
N ARG A 107 18.86 -7.39 -3.90
CA ARG A 107 17.45 -7.54 -3.53
C ARG A 107 16.64 -8.24 -4.63
N SER A 108 15.65 -9.04 -4.24
CA SER A 108 14.82 -9.85 -5.15
C SER A 108 13.94 -9.05 -6.12
N HIS A 109 13.53 -7.84 -5.73
CA HIS A 109 12.78 -6.88 -6.53
C HIS A 109 13.65 -5.66 -6.86
N ASN A 110 14.74 -5.88 -7.59
CA ASN A 110 15.62 -4.81 -8.06
C ASN A 110 15.05 -4.14 -9.33
N PHE A 111 15.61 -2.98 -9.70
CA PHE A 111 15.07 -2.24 -10.84
C PHE A 111 15.38 -2.90 -12.18
N GLU A 112 16.46 -3.68 -12.28
CA GLU A 112 16.72 -4.51 -13.46
C GLU A 112 15.52 -5.43 -13.79
N ARG A 113 14.91 -6.04 -12.77
CA ARG A 113 13.72 -6.87 -12.97
C ARG A 113 12.53 -6.06 -13.47
N TYR A 114 12.26 -4.89 -12.88
CA TYR A 114 11.20 -3.98 -13.33
C TYR A 114 11.42 -3.51 -14.78
N ALA A 115 12.66 -3.24 -15.19
CA ALA A 115 12.97 -2.87 -16.57
C ALA A 115 12.64 -4.01 -17.57
N LYS A 116 12.85 -5.27 -17.15
CA LYS A 116 12.58 -6.45 -17.99
C LYS A 116 11.11 -6.85 -18.01
N GLU A 117 10.49 -6.92 -16.84
CA GLU A 117 9.17 -7.54 -16.63
C GLU A 117 8.03 -6.52 -16.62
N GLY A 118 8.31 -5.27 -16.22
CA GLY A 118 7.30 -4.25 -16.01
C GLY A 118 6.72 -4.25 -14.59
N ASN A 119 5.44 -3.89 -14.47
CA ASN A 119 4.66 -3.76 -13.23
C ASN A 119 4.96 -2.54 -12.37
N ALA A 120 4.18 -2.41 -11.31
CA ALA A 120 4.40 -1.48 -10.22
C ALA A 120 4.42 -2.23 -8.88
N GLY A 121 4.75 -1.54 -7.80
CA GLY A 121 4.63 -2.11 -6.46
C GLY A 121 5.05 -1.16 -5.35
N LEU A 122 4.35 -1.26 -4.24
CA LEU A 122 4.71 -0.62 -2.98
C LEU A 122 5.66 -1.51 -2.15
N ASN A 123 6.72 -0.88 -1.67
CA ASN A 123 7.53 -1.39 -0.57
C ASN A 123 7.36 -0.47 0.66
N THR A 124 6.61 -0.96 1.65
CA THR A 124 6.44 -0.27 2.93
C THR A 124 7.63 -0.57 3.84
N GLN A 125 8.41 0.46 4.16
CA GLN A 125 9.46 0.39 5.18
C GLN A 125 8.83 0.76 6.53
N ARG A 126 8.41 -0.25 7.30
CA ARG A 126 7.88 -0.10 8.66
C ARG A 126 8.19 -1.38 9.44
N ASN A 127 9.34 -1.42 10.11
CA ASN A 127 9.82 -2.59 10.83
C ASN A 127 10.63 -2.21 12.07
N GLU A 128 10.84 -3.18 12.97
CA GLU A 128 11.54 -3.00 14.25
C GLU A 128 13.05 -2.83 14.12
N HIS A 129 13.62 -3.13 12.94
CA HIS A 129 15.07 -3.26 12.73
C HIS A 129 15.67 -2.16 11.85
N SER A 130 14.86 -1.21 11.36
CA SER A 130 15.32 -0.10 10.53
C SER A 130 15.16 1.24 11.23
N GLY A 131 16.17 2.09 11.06
CA GLY A 131 16.16 3.47 11.53
C GLY A 131 15.28 4.41 10.70
N TRP A 132 14.75 3.92 9.56
CA TRP A 132 13.90 4.70 8.67
C TRP A 132 12.55 4.02 8.44
N SER A 133 11.47 4.80 8.47
CA SER A 133 10.15 4.36 8.03
C SER A 133 9.62 5.27 6.92
N GLY A 134 8.98 4.67 5.94
CA GLY A 134 8.40 5.37 4.80
C GLY A 134 7.85 4.42 3.75
N PHE A 135 7.46 4.99 2.63
CA PHE A 135 6.85 4.29 1.50
C PHE A 135 7.72 4.46 0.27
N ILE A 136 7.92 3.36 -0.46
CA ILE A 136 8.71 3.33 -1.69
C ILE A 136 7.84 2.71 -2.76
N VAL A 137 7.31 3.51 -3.67
CA VAL A 137 6.55 3.05 -4.82
C VAL A 137 7.49 2.91 -6.01
N THR A 138 7.52 1.74 -6.63
CA THR A 138 8.25 1.51 -7.89
C THR A 138 7.25 1.47 -9.04
N MET A 139 7.50 2.22 -10.10
CA MET A 139 6.68 2.24 -11.31
C MET A 139 7.54 1.92 -12.52
N ALA A 140 7.31 0.80 -13.20
CA ALA A 140 7.98 0.53 -14.47
C ALA A 140 7.32 1.27 -15.64
N SER A 141 8.08 1.47 -16.71
CA SER A 141 7.59 2.03 -17.98
C SER A 141 6.96 0.98 -18.91
N LYS A 142 6.67 -0.20 -18.37
CA LYS A 142 6.24 -1.39 -19.11
C LYS A 142 5.18 -2.13 -18.31
N ASN A 143 4.14 -2.60 -18.98
CA ASN A 143 3.08 -3.45 -18.42
C ASN A 143 2.47 -2.91 -17.10
N PRO A 144 1.74 -1.78 -17.13
CA PRO A 144 1.55 -0.86 -18.25
C PRO A 144 2.66 0.19 -18.36
N GLY A 145 2.88 0.73 -19.55
CA GLY A 145 3.74 1.89 -19.80
C GLY A 145 2.97 3.22 -19.84
N PRO A 146 3.66 4.38 -19.83
CA PRO A 146 3.04 5.70 -19.66
C PRO A 146 2.06 6.13 -20.75
N HIS A 147 2.08 5.45 -21.90
CA HIS A 147 1.14 5.68 -23.01
C HIS A 147 -0.16 4.89 -22.86
N GLU A 148 -0.16 3.85 -22.02
CA GLU A 148 -1.32 3.02 -21.74
C GLU A 148 -2.19 3.71 -20.69
N GLU A 149 -3.51 3.60 -20.86
CA GLU A 149 -4.46 4.20 -19.93
C GLU A 149 -4.29 3.64 -18.50
N ASP A 150 -4.04 2.33 -18.41
CA ASP A 150 -3.90 1.60 -17.15
C ASP A 150 -2.74 2.12 -16.30
N TYR A 151 -1.72 2.76 -16.87
CA TYR A 151 -0.61 3.35 -16.09
C TYR A 151 -1.10 4.36 -15.05
N LYS A 152 -2.15 5.11 -15.41
CA LYS A 152 -2.73 6.15 -14.58
C LYS A 152 -3.44 5.54 -13.38
N SER A 153 -4.32 4.56 -13.61
CA SER A 153 -5.01 3.83 -12.53
C SER A 153 -4.03 3.00 -11.70
N VAL A 154 -2.98 2.42 -12.27
CA VAL A 154 -1.94 1.70 -11.51
C VAL A 154 -1.17 2.65 -10.58
N THR A 155 -0.89 3.89 -11.02
CA THR A 155 -0.29 4.89 -10.12
C THR A 155 -1.20 5.19 -8.92
N LEU A 156 -2.52 5.26 -9.15
CA LEU A 156 -3.50 5.40 -8.07
C LEU A 156 -3.56 4.15 -7.18
N HIS A 157 -3.51 2.95 -7.77
CA HIS A 157 -3.50 1.66 -7.05
C HIS A 157 -2.36 1.59 -6.04
N GLU A 158 -1.13 1.86 -6.49
CA GLU A 158 0.04 1.83 -5.61
C GLU A 158 -0.03 2.90 -4.51
N TYR A 159 -0.59 4.07 -4.83
CA TYR A 159 -0.80 5.09 -3.81
C TYR A 159 -1.92 4.69 -2.83
N PHE A 160 -2.93 3.94 -3.26
CA PHE A 160 -3.94 3.42 -2.33
C PHE A 160 -3.32 2.44 -1.34
N HIS A 161 -2.30 1.66 -1.73
CA HIS A 161 -1.52 0.88 -0.76
C HIS A 161 -0.78 1.76 0.26
N VAL A 162 -0.28 2.93 -0.15
CA VAL A 162 0.29 3.92 0.79
C VAL A 162 -0.76 4.35 1.80
N TYR A 163 -1.97 4.66 1.33
CA TYR A 163 -3.11 4.99 2.19
C TYR A 163 -3.43 3.87 3.18
N GLN A 164 -3.59 2.64 2.69
CA GLN A 164 -3.91 1.47 3.50
C GLN A 164 -2.86 1.24 4.60
N HIS A 165 -1.57 1.27 4.25
CA HIS A 165 -0.48 1.02 5.20
C HIS A 165 -0.19 2.20 6.13
N ALA A 166 -0.52 3.43 5.76
CA ALA A 166 -0.41 4.58 6.66
C ALA A 166 -1.33 4.44 7.89
N HIS A 167 -2.41 3.67 7.78
CA HIS A 167 -3.36 3.39 8.86
C HIS A 167 -2.97 2.16 9.71
N ILE A 168 -1.73 1.66 9.56
CA ILE A 168 -1.21 0.55 10.35
C ILE A 168 0.10 1.00 11.00
N PHE A 169 0.07 1.24 12.31
CA PHE A 169 1.14 1.94 13.02
C PHE A 169 2.21 0.98 13.53
N SER A 170 1.83 -0.27 13.83
CA SER A 170 2.78 -1.24 14.36
C SER A 170 4.00 -1.43 13.45
N LYS A 171 5.16 -1.60 14.06
CA LYS A 171 6.39 -2.04 13.40
C LYS A 171 6.52 -3.56 13.40
N ASN A 172 5.72 -4.26 14.20
CA ASN A 172 5.70 -5.71 14.26
C ASN A 172 5.06 -6.28 13.00
N ARG A 173 5.79 -7.16 12.31
CA ARG A 173 5.32 -7.70 11.02
C ARG A 173 4.02 -8.49 11.15
N GLU A 174 3.88 -9.34 12.16
CA GLU A 174 2.71 -10.19 12.34
C GLU A 174 1.46 -9.36 12.62
N GLU A 175 1.57 -8.33 13.46
CA GLU A 175 0.47 -7.41 13.73
C GLU A 175 0.04 -6.66 12.47
N ARG A 176 1.01 -6.17 11.68
CA ARG A 176 0.69 -5.53 10.40
C ARG A 176 -0.01 -6.47 9.43
N ASP A 177 0.53 -7.68 9.24
CA ASP A 177 -0.02 -8.69 8.33
C ASP A 177 -1.44 -9.12 8.77
N SER A 178 -1.73 -9.09 10.08
CA SER A 178 -3.08 -9.35 10.61
C SER A 178 -4.10 -8.26 10.26
N ARG A 179 -3.66 -7.01 10.03
CA ARG A 179 -4.52 -5.86 9.72
C ARG A 179 -4.83 -5.73 8.23
N THR A 180 -4.05 -6.36 7.37
CA THR A 180 -4.29 -6.36 5.92
C THR A 180 -5.09 -7.56 5.44
N GLY A 181 -5.20 -8.60 6.28
CA GLY A 181 -5.54 -9.94 5.83
C GLY A 181 -4.35 -10.61 5.15
N LYS A 182 -4.34 -11.95 5.18
CA LYS A 182 -3.24 -12.77 4.66
C LYS A 182 -3.20 -12.84 3.13
N ASN A 183 -4.37 -12.80 2.51
CA ASN A 183 -4.59 -13.05 1.08
C ASN A 183 -5.07 -11.76 0.38
N PRO A 184 -4.83 -11.62 -0.93
CA PRO A 184 -4.97 -10.36 -1.66
C PRO A 184 -6.38 -9.76 -1.74
N TRP A 185 -7.43 -10.56 -1.54
CA TRP A 185 -8.83 -10.17 -1.78
C TRP A 185 -9.25 -8.82 -1.18
N TRP A 186 -8.71 -8.44 -0.02
CA TRP A 186 -9.05 -7.17 0.62
C TRP A 186 -8.10 -6.03 0.23
N ILE A 187 -6.79 -6.18 0.46
CA ILE A 187 -5.83 -5.09 0.21
C ILE A 187 -5.72 -4.78 -1.28
N GLU A 188 -5.55 -5.81 -2.11
CA GLU A 188 -5.42 -5.64 -3.55
C GLU A 188 -6.78 -5.32 -4.17
N GLY A 189 -7.84 -6.01 -3.74
CA GLY A 189 -9.21 -5.67 -4.17
C GLY A 189 -9.59 -4.22 -3.86
N GLY A 190 -9.21 -3.72 -2.68
CA GLY A 190 -9.43 -2.33 -2.28
C GLY A 190 -8.64 -1.34 -3.11
N ALA A 191 -7.36 -1.62 -3.36
CA ALA A 191 -6.53 -0.77 -4.21
C ALA A 191 -7.05 -0.75 -5.66
N GLU A 192 -7.43 -1.91 -6.21
CA GLU A 192 -8.01 -2.04 -7.54
C GLU A 192 -9.30 -1.22 -7.66
N TYR A 193 -10.28 -1.45 -6.78
CA TYR A 193 -11.57 -0.77 -6.89
C TYR A 193 -11.44 0.74 -6.70
N MET A 194 -10.74 1.18 -5.65
CA MET A 194 -10.62 2.61 -5.34
C MET A 194 -9.82 3.37 -6.41
N ALA A 195 -8.81 2.74 -7.00
CA ALA A 195 -8.07 3.33 -8.11
C ALA A 195 -8.96 3.51 -9.36
N GLN A 196 -9.73 2.49 -9.73
CA GLN A 196 -10.62 2.57 -10.89
C GLN A 196 -11.76 3.58 -10.66
N LEU A 197 -12.30 3.64 -9.44
CA LEU A 197 -13.34 4.61 -9.06
C LEU A 197 -12.82 6.05 -9.07
N LEU A 198 -11.64 6.31 -8.50
CA LEU A 198 -11.07 7.66 -8.53
C LEU A 198 -10.70 8.06 -9.96
N TYR A 199 -10.17 7.14 -10.76
CA TYR A 199 -9.85 7.41 -12.16
C TYR A 199 -11.12 7.73 -12.98
N SER A 200 -12.21 6.98 -12.81
CA SER A 200 -13.46 7.20 -13.54
C SER A 200 -14.08 8.58 -13.31
N ARG A 201 -13.80 9.19 -12.15
CA ARG A 201 -14.28 10.54 -11.78
C ARG A 201 -13.43 11.68 -12.37
N GLN A 202 -12.34 11.37 -13.09
CA GLN A 202 -11.45 12.41 -13.62
C GLN A 202 -11.97 13.06 -14.92
N PRO A 203 -11.68 14.35 -15.15
CA PRO A 203 -12.08 15.03 -16.38
C PRO A 203 -11.57 14.33 -17.64
N GLY A 204 -12.48 14.09 -18.59
CA GLY A 204 -12.19 13.46 -19.88
C GLY A 204 -12.19 11.93 -19.88
N VAL A 205 -12.47 11.29 -18.73
CA VAL A 205 -12.68 9.84 -18.68
C VAL A 205 -14.13 9.52 -19.08
N PRO A 206 -14.38 8.51 -19.93
CA PRO A 206 -15.74 8.12 -20.33
C PRO A 206 -16.63 7.76 -19.13
N ALA A 207 -17.91 8.12 -19.20
CA ALA A 207 -18.86 7.90 -18.10
C ALA A 207 -19.08 6.40 -17.79
N ASP A 208 -18.92 5.53 -18.78
CA ASP A 208 -19.03 4.07 -18.65
C ASP A 208 -17.70 3.38 -18.30
N TYR A 209 -16.61 4.14 -18.09
CA TYR A 209 -15.28 3.57 -17.82
C TYR A 209 -15.27 2.57 -16.67
N LEU A 210 -15.84 2.92 -15.52
CA LEU A 210 -15.85 2.06 -14.34
C LEU A 210 -16.66 0.79 -14.59
N GLU A 211 -17.82 0.92 -15.23
CA GLU A 211 -18.66 -0.20 -15.62
C GLU A 211 -17.90 -1.16 -16.53
N VAL A 212 -17.22 -0.65 -17.56
CA VAL A 212 -16.41 -1.45 -18.48
C VAL A 212 -15.29 -2.17 -17.76
N LYS A 213 -14.50 -1.49 -16.90
CA LYS A 213 -13.38 -2.11 -16.18
C LYS A 213 -13.86 -3.18 -15.21
N MET A 214 -14.90 -2.90 -14.43
CA MET A 214 -15.46 -3.88 -13.49
C MET A 214 -16.11 -5.06 -14.22
N ALA A 215 -16.82 -4.82 -15.33
CA ALA A 215 -17.38 -5.86 -16.18
C ALA A 215 -16.32 -6.82 -16.76
N GLN A 216 -15.11 -6.32 -17.03
CA GLN A 216 -13.97 -7.15 -17.47
C GLN A 216 -13.45 -8.05 -16.35
N LYS A 217 -13.41 -7.56 -15.11
CA LYS A 217 -12.99 -8.32 -13.92
C LYS A 217 -13.89 -9.52 -13.62
N LEU A 218 -15.18 -9.47 -14.01
CA LEU A 218 -16.09 -10.61 -13.86
C LEU A 218 -15.68 -11.86 -14.65
N ARG A 219 -14.78 -11.75 -15.64
CA ARG A 219 -14.22 -12.95 -16.31
C ARG A 219 -13.48 -13.88 -15.35
N SER A 220 -12.99 -13.36 -14.23
CA SER A 220 -12.35 -14.17 -13.19
C SER A 220 -13.31 -15.15 -12.49
N LEU A 221 -14.63 -14.98 -12.64
CA LEU A 221 -15.62 -15.97 -12.20
C LEU A 221 -15.46 -17.32 -12.92
N GLU A 222 -15.06 -17.33 -14.19
CA GLU A 222 -14.86 -18.56 -14.97
C GLU A 222 -13.72 -19.43 -14.40
N GLN A 223 -12.84 -18.84 -13.59
CA GLN A 223 -11.68 -19.50 -12.99
C GLN A 223 -11.86 -19.76 -11.48
N LEU A 224 -12.93 -19.24 -10.87
CA LEU A 224 -13.27 -19.50 -9.48
C LEU A 224 -13.85 -20.91 -9.37
N GLN A 225 -13.30 -21.73 -8.48
CA GLN A 225 -13.77 -23.11 -8.32
C GLN A 225 -15.05 -23.16 -7.50
N GLU A 226 -15.87 -24.18 -7.72
CA GLU A 226 -17.10 -24.38 -6.95
C GLU A 226 -16.78 -24.52 -5.45
N GLY A 227 -17.46 -23.72 -4.61
CA GLY A 227 -17.23 -23.67 -3.16
C GLY A 227 -15.95 -22.94 -2.72
N GLU A 228 -15.14 -22.40 -3.65
CA GLU A 228 -13.94 -21.64 -3.31
C GLU A 228 -14.29 -20.20 -2.91
N SER A 229 -13.78 -19.75 -1.76
CA SER A 229 -13.86 -18.36 -1.34
C SER A 229 -12.67 -17.57 -1.88
N ILE A 230 -12.91 -16.34 -2.36
CA ILE A 230 -11.81 -15.44 -2.78
C ILE A 230 -10.85 -15.14 -1.63
N ARG A 231 -11.33 -15.26 -0.38
CA ARG A 231 -10.53 -15.10 0.84
C ARG A 231 -9.40 -16.11 0.94
N ASP A 232 -9.55 -17.31 0.35
CA ASP A 232 -8.60 -18.41 0.50
C ASP A 232 -7.56 -18.47 -0.64
N ILE A 233 -7.79 -17.72 -1.71
CA ILE A 233 -6.89 -17.63 -2.85
C ILE A 233 -5.65 -16.81 -2.47
N GLN A 234 -4.48 -17.43 -2.53
CA GLN A 234 -3.20 -16.82 -2.18
C GLN A 234 -2.62 -15.99 -3.33
N TYR A 235 -1.65 -15.13 -3.02
CA TYR A 235 -0.78 -14.51 -4.02
C TYR A 235 -0.12 -15.57 -4.92
N GLY A 236 0.14 -15.21 -6.17
CA GLY A 236 0.79 -16.08 -7.15
C GLY A 236 -0.10 -16.36 -8.35
N ARG A 237 -0.01 -17.58 -8.91
CA ARG A 237 -0.61 -17.91 -10.22
C ARG A 237 -2.10 -17.61 -10.33
N ARG A 238 -2.87 -17.81 -9.25
CA ARG A 238 -4.32 -17.56 -9.21
C ARG A 238 -4.69 -16.23 -8.54
N GLY A 239 -3.69 -15.43 -8.16
CA GLY A 239 -3.89 -14.19 -7.41
C GLY A 239 -4.85 -13.23 -8.12
N SER A 240 -4.78 -13.14 -9.46
CA SER A 240 -5.66 -12.27 -10.25
C SER A 240 -7.16 -12.49 -9.99
N ILE A 241 -7.58 -13.71 -9.65
CA ILE A 241 -8.98 -14.00 -9.29
C ILE A 241 -9.39 -13.23 -8.04
N ALA A 242 -8.53 -13.26 -7.01
CA ALA A 242 -8.77 -12.55 -5.77
C ALA A 242 -8.63 -11.03 -5.92
N TYR A 243 -7.80 -10.54 -6.84
CA TYR A 243 -7.70 -9.09 -7.12
C TYR A 243 -8.98 -8.61 -7.79
N ASP A 244 -9.42 -9.31 -8.84
CA ASP A 244 -10.58 -8.95 -9.64
C ASP A 244 -11.89 -9.08 -8.86
N LEU A 245 -12.10 -10.23 -8.22
CA LEU A 245 -13.31 -10.46 -7.43
C LEU A 245 -13.24 -9.77 -6.07
N GLY A 246 -12.03 -9.49 -5.55
CA GLY A 246 -11.83 -8.61 -4.39
C GLY A 246 -12.26 -7.17 -4.68
N ALA A 247 -11.97 -6.65 -5.88
CA ALA A 247 -12.48 -5.35 -6.29
C ALA A 247 -14.01 -5.31 -6.34
N TRP A 248 -14.65 -6.39 -6.83
CA TRP A 248 -16.10 -6.54 -6.78
C TRP A 248 -16.64 -6.69 -5.35
N PHE A 249 -15.91 -7.38 -4.47
CA PHE A 249 -16.28 -7.47 -3.07
C PHE A 249 -16.27 -6.11 -2.38
N VAL A 250 -15.26 -5.27 -2.66
CA VAL A 250 -15.19 -3.90 -2.14
C VAL A 250 -16.33 -3.05 -2.67
N ALA A 251 -16.66 -3.15 -3.97
CA ALA A 251 -17.83 -2.48 -4.54
C ALA A 251 -19.13 -2.89 -3.83
N PHE A 252 -19.30 -4.19 -3.56
CA PHE A 252 -20.45 -4.75 -2.85
C PHE A 252 -20.55 -4.26 -1.40
N VAL A 253 -19.42 -4.24 -0.68
CA VAL A 253 -19.34 -3.68 0.68
C VAL A 253 -19.74 -2.20 0.69
N ILE A 254 -19.25 -1.43 -0.27
CA ILE A 254 -19.58 0.00 -0.40
C ILE A 254 -21.06 0.21 -0.71
N ASP A 255 -21.66 -0.58 -1.60
CA ASP A 255 -23.09 -0.51 -1.94
C ASP A 255 -23.99 -0.81 -0.73
N LYS A 256 -23.58 -1.74 0.14
CA LYS A 256 -24.29 -2.07 1.38
C LYS A 256 -24.04 -1.09 2.53
N SER A 257 -23.01 -0.25 2.42
CA SER A 257 -22.60 0.70 3.44
C SER A 257 -22.42 2.09 2.82
N SER A 258 -21.19 2.51 2.60
CA SER A 258 -20.82 3.70 1.83
C SER A 258 -19.33 3.70 1.51
N GLU A 259 -18.91 4.56 0.58
CA GLU A 259 -17.49 4.79 0.31
C GLU A 259 -16.76 5.31 1.55
N ASP A 260 -17.39 6.18 2.35
CA ASP A 260 -16.78 6.72 3.58
C ASP A 260 -16.67 5.67 4.69
N ALA A 261 -17.61 4.73 4.80
CA ALA A 261 -17.48 3.60 5.73
C ALA A 261 -16.26 2.73 5.38
N PHE A 262 -16.04 2.47 4.09
CA PHE A 262 -14.89 1.70 3.63
C PHE A 262 -13.58 2.49 3.74
N ARG A 263 -13.55 3.69 3.16
CA ARG A 263 -12.33 4.47 3.01
C ARG A 263 -11.94 5.12 4.33
N ILE A 264 -12.86 5.77 5.03
CA ILE A 264 -12.54 6.52 6.25
C ILE A 264 -12.74 5.64 7.48
N GLY A 265 -13.94 5.13 7.70
CA GLY A 265 -14.32 4.44 8.94
C GLY A 265 -13.44 3.24 9.25
N PHE A 266 -13.39 2.27 8.32
CA PHE A 266 -12.60 1.05 8.48
C PHE A 266 -11.11 1.35 8.72
N PHE A 267 -10.49 2.22 7.92
CA PHE A 267 -9.05 2.47 8.03
C PHE A 267 -8.68 3.30 9.26
N GLN A 268 -9.49 4.27 9.68
CA GLN A 268 -9.22 5.06 10.90
C GLN A 268 -9.22 4.21 12.16
N GLU A 269 -10.00 3.14 12.19
CA GLU A 269 -10.12 2.26 13.35
C GLU A 269 -9.26 1.00 13.25
N LEU A 270 -8.70 0.72 12.07
CA LEU A 270 -7.96 -0.50 11.75
C LEU A 270 -6.80 -0.77 12.69
N ASP A 271 -5.99 0.24 12.98
CA ASP A 271 -4.83 0.09 13.87
C ASP A 271 -5.27 -0.28 15.29
N ARG A 272 -6.35 0.32 15.78
CA ARG A 272 -6.80 0.15 17.17
C ARG A 272 -7.60 -1.15 17.35
N LEU A 273 -8.49 -1.46 16.41
CA LEU A 273 -9.43 -2.58 16.53
C LEU A 273 -8.93 -3.86 15.88
N GLY A 274 -8.03 -3.75 14.91
CA GLY A 274 -7.73 -4.85 14.00
C GLY A 274 -8.81 -5.09 12.96
N PHE A 275 -8.48 -6.00 12.04
CA PHE A 275 -9.25 -6.19 10.81
C PHE A 275 -10.72 -6.49 11.09
N GLU A 276 -11.01 -7.56 11.82
CA GLU A 276 -12.38 -8.06 11.97
C GLU A 276 -13.27 -7.10 12.75
N ALA A 277 -12.79 -6.57 13.88
CA ALA A 277 -13.55 -5.64 14.69
C ALA A 277 -13.75 -4.28 14.00
N SER A 278 -12.78 -3.82 13.19
CA SER A 278 -12.98 -2.63 12.36
C SER A 278 -13.98 -2.89 11.23
N PHE A 279 -13.89 -4.07 10.59
CA PHE A 279 -14.81 -4.50 9.54
C PHE A 279 -16.26 -4.53 10.04
N GLU A 280 -16.53 -5.28 11.11
CA GLU A 280 -17.87 -5.42 11.68
C GLU A 280 -18.46 -4.08 12.12
N ARG A 281 -17.65 -3.23 12.74
CA ARG A 281 -18.09 -1.91 13.21
C ARG A 281 -18.50 -0.97 12.07
N ASN A 282 -17.84 -1.06 10.93
CA ASN A 282 -18.07 -0.13 9.81
C ASN A 282 -19.05 -0.68 8.76
N PHE A 283 -19.21 -2.00 8.67
CA PHE A 283 -20.06 -2.65 7.66
C PHE A 283 -21.26 -3.42 8.25
N GLY A 284 -21.37 -3.50 9.58
CA GLY A 284 -22.52 -4.06 10.28
C GLY A 284 -22.63 -5.59 10.25
N SER A 285 -21.59 -6.28 9.77
CA SER A 285 -21.52 -7.74 9.68
C SER A 285 -20.06 -8.18 9.64
N THR A 286 -19.77 -9.42 10.05
CA THR A 286 -18.40 -9.95 10.01
C THR A 286 -17.93 -10.11 8.56
N SER A 287 -16.60 -10.10 8.35
CA SER A 287 -16.03 -10.32 7.03
C SER A 287 -16.44 -11.67 6.45
N GLU A 288 -16.57 -12.69 7.29
CA GLU A 288 -17.04 -14.02 6.92
C GLU A 288 -18.49 -14.03 6.44
N GLN A 289 -19.40 -13.38 7.18
CA GLN A 289 -20.80 -13.27 6.78
C GLN A 289 -20.97 -12.48 5.48
N MET A 290 -20.24 -11.38 5.34
CA MET A 290 -20.26 -10.56 4.13
C MET A 290 -19.71 -11.31 2.91
N LEU A 291 -18.61 -12.04 3.07
CA LEU A 291 -18.06 -12.90 2.01
C LEU A 291 -19.04 -14.02 1.63
N LYS A 292 -19.70 -14.64 2.62
CA LYS A 292 -20.73 -15.65 2.37
C LYS A 292 -21.87 -15.08 1.54
N GLU A 293 -22.41 -13.92 1.91
CA GLU A 293 -23.45 -13.24 1.15
C GLU A 293 -22.99 -12.88 -0.27
N PHE A 294 -21.74 -12.40 -0.41
CA PHE A 294 -21.16 -12.08 -1.71
C PHE A 294 -21.10 -13.31 -2.63
N HIS A 295 -20.59 -14.43 -2.15
CA HIS A 295 -20.43 -15.65 -2.93
C HIS A 295 -21.76 -16.35 -3.25
N GLU A 296 -22.63 -16.48 -2.24
CA GLU A 296 -23.88 -17.25 -2.36
C GLU A 296 -25.00 -16.46 -3.03
N ASN A 297 -25.01 -15.13 -2.92
CA ASN A 297 -26.08 -14.31 -3.44
C ASN A 297 -25.61 -13.37 -4.55
N PHE A 298 -24.62 -12.51 -4.29
CA PHE A 298 -24.23 -11.46 -5.23
C PHE A 298 -23.60 -12.03 -6.52
N LEU A 299 -22.63 -12.93 -6.40
CA LEU A 299 -21.96 -13.54 -7.56
C LEU A 299 -22.87 -14.47 -8.39
N GLN A 300 -24.04 -14.83 -7.86
CA GLN A 300 -25.05 -15.63 -8.57
C GLN A 300 -26.01 -14.77 -9.41
N GLN A 301 -25.95 -13.46 -9.28
CA GLN A 301 -26.84 -12.56 -10.02
C GLN A 301 -26.44 -12.46 -11.49
N PRO A 302 -27.39 -12.12 -12.39
CA PRO A 302 -27.05 -11.73 -13.75
C PRO A 302 -26.07 -10.55 -13.76
N LYS A 303 -25.13 -10.54 -14.71
CA LYS A 303 -24.16 -9.44 -14.88
C LYS A 303 -24.79 -8.05 -14.85
N ALA A 304 -25.95 -7.89 -15.48
CA ALA A 304 -26.67 -6.61 -15.50
C ALA A 304 -27.10 -6.14 -14.10
N GLU A 305 -27.46 -7.05 -13.19
CA GLU A 305 -27.79 -6.71 -11.80
C GLU A 305 -26.54 -6.36 -11.00
N MET A 306 -25.45 -7.12 -11.17
CA MET A 306 -24.16 -6.81 -10.53
C MET A 306 -23.66 -5.41 -10.89
N LEU A 307 -23.81 -4.98 -12.15
CA LEU A 307 -23.34 -3.65 -12.58
C LEU A 307 -24.14 -2.48 -11.97
N LYS A 308 -25.38 -2.70 -11.50
CA LYS A 308 -26.21 -1.63 -10.91
C LYS A 308 -25.62 -1.03 -9.64
N ILE A 309 -24.77 -1.76 -8.92
CA ILE A 309 -24.15 -1.25 -7.69
C ILE A 309 -23.07 -0.19 -7.97
N LEU A 310 -22.59 -0.10 -9.22
CA LEU A 310 -21.55 0.87 -9.63
C LEU A 310 -22.12 2.22 -10.07
N ALA A 311 -23.44 2.30 -10.30
CA ALA A 311 -24.11 3.46 -10.88
C ALA A 311 -24.57 4.49 -9.82
N LYS A 312 -24.13 4.34 -8.57
CA LYS A 312 -24.52 5.17 -7.42
C LYS A 312 -23.42 6.12 -7.00
#